data_AF-A0A7J9SEK5-F1
#
_entry.id   AF-A0A7J9SEK5-F1
#
_cell.length_a   1.000
_cell.length_b   1.000
_cell.length_c   1.000
_cell.angle_alpha   90.00
_cell.angle_beta   90.00
_cell.angle_gamma   90.00
#
_symmetry.space_group_name_H-M   'P 1'
#
loop_
_entity.id
_entity.type
_entity.pdbx_description
1 polymer ?
#
loop_
_entity_poly.entity_id
_entity_poly.type
_entity_poly.pdbx_seq_one_letter_code
_entity_poly.pdbx_strand_id
1 'polypeptide(L)'
;MNVLVNDKPKSGKTLKDVIKDEYYIPGSNIVIVKGTATVIKEETKKYMIKTTKGSFVVGITEENESVDFWNKNYKSFEKKSLIWKSISDVSFGSIEINLPVSSLKQNFKKWDVVLSVSGLDTSEGNLIFVQRDVTELYGLENPKIGILIGGKRVLKALTADDQIISIEKMRESKENIDYEVTTDLDKEIQDDWKIYTYCKAELNGPSKSTEHALAILENGTLEISEHTNTYVTDCRLQTLLIDEENPENRDRGTITVRNVGNGVGKVYIYQENRASSLSHTVVGKVTDGIEIVDFSNSGKITVKTSPERLNLIGKTQKDAKILFEKHGITFKMEGNTDDDAIIVEQVPEYTMDILKSKEVTTKGIEPEKLLYVEIFDKEAPTTAWYFRKTTGLTTKRIGTLKIYFKHDDISMFERNWDYSKGLLPENTPKGPVDSEIIAVTNMAKRYKGYMGVRTSSHDKYGPTGETFEGTNIVGKVVKNAEILKSVKQGENIYILEVNSN
;
A
#
# COMPACT_ATOMS: atom_id res chain seq x y z
N MET A 1 -21.86 -23.95 -22.30
CA MET A 1 -22.14 -23.30 -21.02
C MET A 1 -22.23 -21.81 -21.26
N ASN A 2 -23.18 -21.10 -20.65
CA ASN A 2 -23.38 -19.66 -20.73
C ASN A 2 -22.93 -19.01 -19.42
N VAL A 3 -22.02 -18.05 -19.52
CA VAL A 3 -21.38 -17.36 -18.40
C VAL A 3 -21.36 -15.86 -18.64
N LEU A 4 -21.13 -15.10 -17.58
CA LEU A 4 -20.80 -13.67 -17.68
C LEU A 4 -19.29 -13.51 -17.49
N VAL A 5 -18.58 -12.96 -18.47
CA VAL A 5 -17.15 -12.62 -18.35
C VAL A 5 -17.01 -11.11 -18.37
N ASN A 6 -16.50 -10.51 -17.28
CA ASN A 6 -16.45 -9.05 -17.09
C ASN A 6 -17.81 -8.41 -17.42
N ASP A 7 -18.88 -9.00 -16.87
CA ASP A 7 -20.29 -8.65 -17.09
C ASP A 7 -20.83 -8.76 -18.52
N LYS A 8 -20.11 -9.45 -19.43
CA LYS A 8 -20.55 -9.70 -20.81
C LYS A 8 -20.91 -11.18 -21.01
N PRO A 9 -22.03 -11.49 -21.69
CA PRO A 9 -22.40 -12.87 -21.96
C PRO A 9 -21.40 -13.55 -22.90
N LYS A 10 -20.95 -14.74 -22.53
CA LYS A 10 -20.07 -15.60 -23.33
C LYS A 10 -20.54 -17.05 -23.25
N SER A 11 -20.16 -17.84 -24.26
CA SER A 11 -20.45 -19.27 -24.30
C SER A 11 -19.20 -20.07 -24.65
N GLY A 12 -18.95 -21.14 -23.90
CA GLY A 12 -17.78 -22.01 -24.08
C GLY A 12 -17.86 -23.29 -23.25
N LYS A 13 -16.78 -24.07 -23.27
CA LYS A 13 -16.60 -25.25 -22.41
C LYS A 13 -15.55 -25.03 -21.33
N THR A 14 -14.49 -24.31 -21.66
CA THR A 14 -13.38 -24.00 -20.74
C THR A 14 -13.25 -22.51 -20.47
N LEU A 15 -12.47 -22.13 -19.44
CA LEU A 15 -12.09 -20.74 -19.19
C LEU A 15 -11.40 -20.13 -20.41
N LYS A 16 -10.46 -20.86 -21.03
CA LYS A 16 -9.76 -20.43 -22.23
C LYS A 16 -10.71 -20.04 -23.37
N ASP A 17 -11.79 -20.79 -23.57
CA ASP A 17 -12.76 -20.52 -24.63
C ASP A 17 -13.46 -19.17 -24.43
N VAL A 18 -13.82 -18.85 -23.19
CA VAL A 18 -14.67 -17.69 -22.87
C VAL A 18 -13.89 -16.40 -22.65
N ILE A 19 -12.59 -16.49 -22.29
CA ILE A 19 -11.74 -15.31 -22.05
C ILE A 19 -10.86 -14.90 -23.24
N LYS A 20 -10.85 -15.65 -24.34
CA LYS A 20 -9.91 -15.45 -25.48
C LYS A 20 -9.87 -14.02 -26.05
N ASP A 21 -10.98 -13.30 -25.99
CA ASP A 21 -11.13 -11.93 -26.52
C ASP A 21 -11.18 -10.87 -25.39
N GLU A 22 -10.92 -11.28 -24.14
CA GLU A 22 -10.92 -10.41 -22.97
C GLU A 22 -9.51 -9.98 -22.60
N TYR A 23 -9.40 -8.82 -21.95
CA TYR A 23 -8.12 -8.35 -21.43
C TYR A 23 -7.69 -9.25 -20.27
N TYR A 24 -6.51 -9.86 -20.41
CA TYR A 24 -5.93 -10.79 -19.45
C TYR A 24 -4.42 -10.87 -19.66
N ILE A 25 -3.65 -10.77 -18.57
CA ILE A 25 -2.21 -11.02 -18.60
C ILE A 25 -1.95 -12.46 -18.13
N PRO A 26 -1.32 -13.31 -18.96
CA PRO A 26 -1.06 -14.71 -18.63
C PRO A 26 -0.41 -14.92 -17.26
N GLY A 27 -0.92 -15.90 -16.51
CA GLY A 27 -0.46 -16.20 -15.15
C GLY A 27 -1.04 -15.28 -14.07
N SER A 28 -1.91 -14.34 -14.43
CA SER A 28 -2.70 -13.57 -13.46
C SER A 28 -3.91 -14.37 -12.98
N ASN A 29 -4.38 -14.04 -11.79
CA ASN A 29 -5.59 -14.56 -11.18
C ASN A 29 -6.82 -14.24 -12.03
N ILE A 30 -7.70 -15.23 -12.13
CA ILE A 30 -9.06 -15.12 -12.63
C ILE A 30 -9.98 -15.47 -11.47
N VAL A 31 -10.98 -14.63 -11.23
CA VAL A 31 -12.00 -14.86 -10.21
C VAL A 31 -13.25 -15.42 -10.87
N ILE A 32 -13.76 -16.52 -10.33
CA ILE A 32 -15.03 -17.13 -10.70
C ILE A 32 -15.97 -17.02 -9.51
N VAL A 33 -17.08 -16.31 -9.66
CA VAL A 33 -18.19 -16.30 -8.71
C VAL A 33 -19.23 -17.30 -9.19
N LYS A 34 -19.42 -18.36 -8.40
CA LYS A 34 -20.31 -19.51 -8.71
C LYS A 34 -21.74 -19.29 -8.24
N GLY A 35 -21.93 -18.37 -7.29
CA GLY A 35 -23.22 -17.96 -6.76
C GLY A 35 -23.09 -17.09 -5.51
N THR A 36 -24.13 -16.33 -5.19
CA THR A 36 -24.24 -15.61 -3.92
C THR A 36 -25.00 -16.48 -2.93
N ALA A 37 -24.31 -17.11 -1.97
CA ALA A 37 -25.02 -17.77 -0.87
C ALA A 37 -25.57 -16.68 0.06
N THR A 38 -26.86 -16.82 0.36
CA THR A 38 -27.65 -15.84 1.11
C THR A 38 -26.99 -15.49 2.44
N VAL A 39 -26.94 -14.18 2.71
CA VAL A 39 -26.57 -13.51 3.95
C VAL A 39 -26.86 -14.35 5.19
N ILE A 40 -25.81 -14.82 5.88
CA ILE A 40 -25.95 -15.13 7.30
C ILE A 40 -25.93 -13.77 7.99
N LYS A 41 -27.09 -13.32 8.47
CA LYS A 41 -27.14 -12.24 9.47
C LYS A 41 -26.59 -12.84 10.75
N GLU A 42 -25.27 -12.78 10.94
CA GLU A 42 -24.71 -13.02 12.26
C GLU A 42 -25.17 -11.88 13.15
N GLU A 43 -25.86 -12.21 14.24
CA GLU A 43 -26.07 -11.24 15.30
C GLU A 43 -24.70 -10.87 15.87
N THR A 44 -24.24 -9.64 15.61
CA THR A 44 -22.92 -9.24 16.11
C THR A 44 -22.93 -9.18 17.63
N LYS A 45 -21.76 -9.42 18.22
CA LYS A 45 -21.45 -9.11 19.63
C LYS A 45 -21.31 -7.59 19.85
N LYS A 46 -21.96 -6.71 19.06
CA LYS A 46 -21.83 -5.25 19.15
C LYS A 46 -23.19 -4.57 19.37
N TYR A 47 -23.19 -3.55 20.22
CA TYR A 47 -24.35 -2.72 20.54
C TYR A 47 -24.03 -1.25 20.29
N MET A 48 -24.89 -0.58 19.54
CA MET A 48 -24.87 0.87 19.38
C MET A 48 -25.77 1.50 20.43
N ILE A 49 -25.21 2.37 21.27
CA ILE A 49 -25.91 3.13 22.28
C ILE A 49 -25.99 4.58 21.79
N LYS A 50 -27.22 5.07 21.60
CA LYS A 50 -27.49 6.46 21.22
C LYS A 50 -27.82 7.25 22.48
N THR A 51 -27.20 8.41 22.64
CA THR A 51 -27.48 9.38 23.71
C THR A 51 -27.83 10.73 23.11
N THR A 52 -28.25 11.66 23.97
CA THR A 52 -28.51 13.06 23.64
C THR A 52 -27.32 13.82 23.05
N LYS A 53 -26.08 13.34 23.22
CA LYS A 53 -24.85 13.97 22.69
C LYS A 53 -24.23 13.24 21.49
N GLY A 54 -24.78 12.12 21.07
CA GLY A 54 -24.24 11.32 19.98
C GLY A 54 -24.33 9.83 20.26
N SER A 55 -23.53 9.03 19.57
CA SER A 55 -23.59 7.57 19.71
C SER A 55 -22.22 6.98 20.02
N PHE A 56 -22.23 5.87 20.72
CA PHE A 56 -21.04 5.06 20.97
C PHE A 56 -21.34 3.58 20.83
N VAL A 57 -20.28 2.78 20.66
CA VAL A 57 -20.40 1.36 20.33
C VAL A 57 -19.68 0.53 21.37
N VAL A 58 -20.40 -0.45 21.92
CA VAL A 58 -19.89 -1.45 22.87
C VAL A 58 -19.72 -2.77 22.14
N GLY A 59 -18.52 -3.36 22.25
CA GLY A 59 -18.26 -4.74 21.82
C GLY A 59 -18.25 -5.66 23.03
N ILE A 60 -19.05 -6.73 23.00
CA ILE A 60 -19.09 -7.77 24.03
C ILE A 60 -17.84 -8.65 23.86
N THR A 61 -17.04 -8.77 24.92
CA THR A 61 -15.77 -9.52 24.92
C THR A 61 -15.75 -10.68 25.91
N GLU A 62 -16.70 -10.73 26.83
CA GLU A 62 -16.76 -11.75 27.87
C GLU A 62 -17.82 -12.81 27.54
N GLU A 63 -17.74 -13.95 28.21
CA GLU A 63 -18.73 -15.03 28.16
C GLU A 63 -19.08 -15.43 29.59
N ASN A 64 -20.01 -14.68 30.21
CA ASN A 64 -20.41 -14.83 31.60
C ASN A 64 -21.89 -14.44 31.82
N GLU A 65 -22.39 -14.63 33.04
CA GLU A 65 -23.78 -14.34 33.44
C GLU A 65 -24.20 -12.86 33.24
N SER A 66 -23.26 -11.91 33.37
CA SER A 66 -23.53 -10.50 33.10
C SER A 66 -23.76 -10.23 31.61
N VAL A 67 -23.07 -10.96 30.74
CA VAL A 67 -23.31 -10.91 29.29
C VAL A 67 -24.65 -11.51 28.94
N ASP A 68 -25.03 -12.64 29.56
CA ASP A 68 -26.35 -13.24 29.37
C ASP A 68 -27.48 -12.32 29.84
N PHE A 69 -27.29 -11.67 30.99
CA PHE A 69 -28.20 -10.65 31.48
C PHE A 69 -28.28 -9.46 30.52
N TRP A 70 -27.14 -8.92 30.08
CA TRP A 70 -27.09 -7.81 29.13
C TRP A 70 -27.84 -8.14 27.84
N ASN A 71 -27.58 -9.30 27.23
CA ASN A 71 -28.20 -9.70 25.97
C ASN A 71 -29.73 -9.79 26.07
N LYS A 72 -30.28 -10.14 27.24
CA LYS A 72 -31.72 -10.20 27.48
C LYS A 72 -32.33 -8.84 27.86
N ASN A 73 -31.57 -7.98 28.56
CA ASN A 73 -32.12 -6.81 29.27
C ASN A 73 -31.55 -5.45 28.83
N TYR A 74 -30.67 -5.39 27.82
CA TYR A 74 -30.04 -4.13 27.41
C TYR A 74 -31.05 -3.00 27.13
N LYS A 75 -32.25 -3.32 26.61
CA LYS A 75 -33.31 -2.34 26.37
C LYS A 75 -33.84 -1.66 27.64
N SER A 76 -33.70 -2.28 28.80
CA SER A 76 -34.10 -1.68 30.08
C SER A 76 -33.28 -0.44 30.45
N PHE A 77 -32.10 -0.28 29.84
CA PHE A 77 -31.29 0.94 29.96
C PHE A 77 -31.73 2.08 29.03
N GLU A 78 -32.68 1.86 28.12
CA GLU A 78 -33.23 2.95 27.31
C GLU A 78 -33.96 3.95 28.21
N LYS A 79 -33.79 5.25 27.91
CA LYS A 79 -34.32 6.38 28.69
C LYS A 79 -33.77 6.49 30.11
N LYS A 80 -32.70 5.76 30.44
CA LYS A 80 -31.99 5.93 31.72
C LYS A 80 -31.03 7.10 31.62
N SER A 81 -31.08 7.95 32.64
CA SER A 81 -30.23 9.12 32.77
C SER A 81 -28.85 8.73 33.29
N LEU A 82 -27.90 9.63 33.07
CA LEU A 82 -26.59 9.56 33.69
C LEU A 82 -26.73 9.77 35.20
N ILE A 83 -26.30 8.81 36.02
CA ILE A 83 -26.36 8.90 37.48
C ILE A 83 -25.14 9.62 38.03
N TRP A 84 -23.96 9.24 37.55
CA TRP A 84 -22.72 9.92 37.89
C TRP A 84 -21.69 9.89 36.76
N LYS A 85 -20.79 10.85 36.84
CA LYS A 85 -19.61 10.96 36.00
C LYS A 85 -18.44 11.39 36.85
N SER A 86 -17.42 10.54 36.89
CA SER A 86 -16.20 10.78 37.64
C SER A 86 -14.98 10.80 36.69
N ILE A 87 -13.78 10.92 37.25
CA ILE A 87 -12.54 10.77 36.49
C ILE A 87 -12.31 9.28 36.14
N SER A 88 -12.83 8.36 36.94
CA SER A 88 -12.65 6.92 36.76
C SER A 88 -13.70 6.29 35.86
N ASP A 89 -14.94 6.75 35.88
CA ASP A 89 -16.07 6.07 35.22
C ASP A 89 -17.27 6.99 34.92
N VAL A 90 -18.19 6.49 34.09
CA VAL A 90 -19.48 7.11 33.76
C VAL A 90 -20.56 6.06 33.92
N SER A 91 -21.68 6.41 34.54
CA SER A 91 -22.75 5.46 34.89
C SER A 91 -24.12 5.89 34.41
N PHE A 92 -24.89 4.94 33.88
CA PHE A 92 -26.30 5.08 33.51
C PHE A 92 -27.17 4.09 34.27
N GLY A 93 -28.34 4.53 34.73
CA GLY A 93 -29.22 3.68 35.53
C GLY A 93 -30.42 4.41 36.13
N SER A 94 -31.06 3.86 37.17
CA SER A 94 -30.92 2.47 37.65
C SER A 94 -31.96 1.52 37.04
N ILE A 95 -31.63 0.23 36.99
CA ILE A 95 -32.51 -0.89 36.64
C ILE A 95 -32.32 -2.04 37.64
N GLU A 96 -33.24 -2.99 37.65
CA GLU A 96 -33.06 -4.23 38.41
C GLU A 96 -32.05 -5.17 37.69
N ILE A 97 -30.99 -5.60 38.38
CA ILE A 97 -29.97 -6.56 37.91
C ILE A 97 -29.87 -7.72 38.91
N ASN A 98 -30.62 -8.78 38.64
CA ASN A 98 -30.66 -9.99 39.47
C ASN A 98 -29.51 -10.96 39.12
N LEU A 99 -28.29 -10.60 39.54
CA LEU A 99 -27.07 -11.39 39.38
C LEU A 99 -26.34 -11.57 40.72
N PRO A 100 -25.46 -12.57 40.86
CA PRO A 100 -24.66 -12.77 42.06
C PRO A 100 -23.84 -11.54 42.45
N VAL A 101 -24.04 -11.09 43.69
CA VAL A 101 -23.37 -9.90 44.22
C VAL A 101 -22.06 -10.26 44.91
N SER A 102 -21.07 -9.37 44.82
CA SER A 102 -19.77 -9.55 45.46
C SER A 102 -19.33 -8.28 46.16
N SER A 103 -18.70 -8.43 47.33
CA SER A 103 -18.05 -7.34 48.07
C SER A 103 -16.54 -7.21 47.76
N LEU A 104 -16.02 -7.99 46.80
CA LEU A 104 -14.61 -8.01 46.44
C LEU A 104 -14.27 -6.94 45.38
N LYS A 105 -13.16 -6.22 45.59
CA LYS A 105 -12.61 -5.31 44.59
C LYS A 105 -11.98 -6.08 43.43
N GLN A 106 -12.16 -5.58 42.22
CA GLN A 106 -11.61 -6.16 40.99
C GLN A 106 -10.86 -5.11 40.17
N ASN A 107 -9.97 -5.57 39.28
CA ASN A 107 -9.20 -4.70 38.40
C ASN A 107 -9.93 -4.50 37.07
N PHE A 108 -10.09 -3.25 36.66
CA PHE A 108 -10.69 -2.87 35.39
C PHE A 108 -9.74 -2.02 34.57
N LYS A 109 -9.76 -2.25 33.26
CA LYS A 109 -8.99 -1.50 32.29
C LYS A 109 -9.80 -0.35 31.75
N LYS A 110 -9.08 0.70 31.35
CA LYS A 110 -9.65 1.80 30.60
C LYS A 110 -10.44 1.27 29.39
N TRP A 111 -11.68 1.72 29.28
CA TRP A 111 -12.69 1.34 28.28
C TRP A 111 -13.42 0.02 28.54
N ASP A 112 -13.21 -0.63 29.67
CA ASP A 112 -14.11 -1.71 30.09
C ASP A 112 -15.53 -1.17 30.28
N VAL A 113 -16.50 -1.99 29.88
CA VAL A 113 -17.93 -1.76 30.10
C VAL A 113 -18.42 -2.84 31.04
N VAL A 114 -19.04 -2.41 32.13
CA VAL A 114 -19.41 -3.29 33.24
C VAL A 114 -20.85 -3.03 33.70
N LEU A 115 -21.51 -4.07 34.18
CA LEU A 115 -22.72 -3.95 34.99
C LEU A 115 -22.32 -3.83 36.45
N SER A 116 -23.10 -3.07 37.21
CA SER A 116 -22.84 -2.87 38.63
C SER A 116 -24.14 -2.79 39.43
N VAL A 117 -24.09 -3.11 40.72
CA VAL A 117 -25.19 -2.88 41.66
C VAL A 117 -24.71 -2.00 42.81
N SER A 118 -25.34 -0.84 42.98
CA SER A 118 -24.97 0.11 44.03
C SER A 118 -25.45 -0.40 45.39
N GLY A 119 -24.60 -0.32 46.41
CA GLY A 119 -24.97 -0.76 47.77
C GLY A 119 -25.22 -2.26 47.93
N LEU A 120 -24.82 -3.09 46.95
CA LEU A 120 -25.16 -4.52 46.85
C LEU A 120 -26.68 -4.77 46.77
N ASP A 121 -27.45 -3.76 46.36
CA ASP A 121 -28.89 -3.84 46.13
C ASP A 121 -29.14 -4.11 44.64
N THR A 122 -29.72 -5.27 44.32
CA THR A 122 -30.00 -5.66 42.94
C THR A 122 -31.04 -4.78 42.26
N SER A 123 -31.81 -3.96 43.00
CA SER A 123 -32.71 -2.96 42.43
C SER A 123 -32.00 -1.70 41.92
N GLU A 124 -30.74 -1.47 42.35
CA GLU A 124 -29.94 -0.29 42.00
C GLU A 124 -28.82 -0.62 41.01
N GLY A 125 -29.19 -1.27 39.91
CA GLY A 125 -28.29 -1.71 38.86
C GLY A 125 -27.95 -0.64 37.83
N ASN A 126 -26.68 -0.54 37.43
CA ASN A 126 -26.18 0.48 36.51
C ASN A 126 -25.28 -0.12 35.40
N LEU A 127 -25.22 0.58 34.27
CA LEU A 127 -24.28 0.35 33.18
C LEU A 127 -23.14 1.36 33.30
N ILE A 128 -21.92 0.86 33.48
CA ILE A 128 -20.74 1.67 33.74
C ILE A 128 -19.72 1.57 32.61
N PHE A 129 -19.12 2.71 32.27
CA PHE A 129 -18.02 2.86 31.32
C PHE A 129 -16.77 3.34 32.05
N VAL A 130 -15.74 2.49 32.10
CA VAL A 130 -14.47 2.78 32.77
C VAL A 130 -13.60 3.70 31.90
N GLN A 131 -13.13 4.81 32.47
CA GLN A 131 -12.36 5.86 31.78
C GLN A 131 -10.84 5.81 32.02
N ARG A 132 -10.38 5.03 33.01
CA ARG A 132 -8.96 4.76 33.30
C ARG A 132 -8.80 3.42 34.00
N ASP A 133 -7.59 2.89 34.05
CA ASP A 133 -7.30 1.68 34.83
C ASP A 133 -7.58 1.94 36.32
N VAL A 134 -8.38 1.07 36.95
CA VAL A 134 -8.82 1.21 38.34
C VAL A 134 -8.99 -0.15 39.03
N THR A 135 -8.89 -0.15 40.36
CA THR A 135 -9.25 -1.29 41.21
C THR A 135 -10.46 -0.88 42.06
N GLU A 136 -11.65 -1.35 41.71
CA GLU A 136 -12.90 -0.85 42.27
C GLU A 136 -13.90 -1.97 42.60
N LEU A 137 -14.89 -1.67 43.44
CA LEU A 137 -16.00 -2.55 43.76
C LEU A 137 -17.26 -2.13 42.98
N TYR A 138 -17.67 -2.93 42.00
CA TYR A 138 -18.91 -2.71 41.24
C TYR A 138 -20.08 -3.62 41.69
N GLY A 139 -19.89 -4.43 42.72
CA GLY A 139 -20.99 -5.11 43.41
C GLY A 139 -21.47 -6.42 42.78
N LEU A 140 -20.93 -6.85 41.63
CA LEU A 140 -21.22 -8.15 41.01
C LEU A 140 -19.98 -9.06 41.02
N GLU A 141 -20.18 -10.38 40.99
CA GLU A 141 -19.07 -11.35 40.86
C GLU A 141 -18.36 -11.22 39.51
N ASN A 142 -19.10 -11.14 38.40
CA ASN A 142 -18.55 -11.06 37.04
C ASN A 142 -19.04 -9.80 36.30
N PRO A 143 -18.67 -8.58 36.73
CA PRO A 143 -19.32 -7.35 36.29
C PRO A 143 -19.04 -6.99 34.82
N LYS A 144 -17.91 -7.42 34.25
CA LYS A 144 -17.50 -7.00 32.91
C LYS A 144 -18.32 -7.71 31.83
N ILE A 145 -18.82 -6.93 30.87
CA ILE A 145 -19.53 -7.43 29.68
C ILE A 145 -18.75 -7.21 28.38
N GLY A 146 -17.89 -6.18 28.32
CA GLY A 146 -17.26 -5.81 27.06
C GLY A 146 -16.35 -4.60 27.16
N ILE A 147 -16.10 -3.99 26.00
CA ILE A 147 -15.28 -2.79 25.85
C ILE A 147 -15.95 -1.74 24.95
N LEU A 148 -15.64 -0.47 25.21
CA LEU A 148 -16.04 0.66 24.38
C LEU A 148 -15.14 0.77 23.13
N ILE A 149 -15.65 0.33 21.98
CA ILE A 149 -14.90 0.29 20.72
C ILE A 149 -15.05 1.57 19.88
N GLY A 150 -16.15 2.31 20.05
CA GLY A 150 -16.44 3.54 19.29
C GLY A 150 -17.06 4.63 20.15
N GLY A 151 -16.93 5.90 19.75
CA GLY A 151 -17.61 7.04 20.41
C GLY A 151 -16.98 7.51 21.74
N LYS A 152 -15.70 7.23 21.99
CA LYS A 152 -14.95 7.66 23.20
C LYS A 152 -15.01 9.18 23.47
N ARG A 153 -15.10 10.00 22.41
CA ARG A 153 -15.26 11.46 22.53
C ARG A 153 -16.66 11.85 23.00
N VAL A 154 -17.70 11.13 22.58
CA VAL A 154 -19.09 11.35 23.01
C VAL A 154 -19.23 11.09 24.49
N LEU A 155 -18.70 9.97 24.99
CA LEU A 155 -18.73 9.63 26.42
C LEU A 155 -18.12 10.73 27.29
N LYS A 156 -17.02 11.34 26.84
CA LYS A 156 -16.38 12.47 27.55
C LYS A 156 -17.20 13.75 27.52
N ALA A 157 -18.05 13.95 26.51
CA ALA A 157 -18.86 15.15 26.35
C ALA A 157 -20.18 15.11 27.15
N LEU A 158 -20.55 13.97 27.73
CA LEU A 158 -21.80 13.81 28.48
C LEU A 158 -21.85 14.69 29.73
N THR A 159 -23.03 15.23 30.04
CA THR A 159 -23.37 16.00 31.25
C THR A 159 -24.47 15.31 32.05
N ALA A 160 -24.81 15.82 33.23
CA ALA A 160 -25.83 15.23 34.10
C ALA A 160 -27.23 15.14 33.46
N ASP A 161 -27.54 16.03 32.53
CA ASP A 161 -28.83 16.06 31.81
C ASP A 161 -28.93 15.05 30.65
N ASP A 162 -27.84 14.31 30.37
CA ASP A 162 -27.82 13.38 29.26
C ASP A 162 -28.36 11.99 29.65
N GLN A 163 -29.02 11.35 28.68
CA GLN A 163 -29.63 10.04 28.85
C GLN A 163 -29.39 9.15 27.63
N ILE A 164 -29.59 7.85 27.81
CA ILE A 164 -29.66 6.90 26.72
C ILE A 164 -31.00 7.07 25.99
N ILE A 165 -30.95 7.29 24.67
CA ILE A 165 -32.13 7.40 23.81
C ILE A 165 -32.57 6.01 23.34
N SER A 166 -31.64 5.23 22.81
CA SER A 166 -31.89 3.86 22.35
C SER A 166 -30.64 3.00 22.40
N ILE A 167 -30.83 1.68 22.46
CA ILE A 167 -29.77 0.69 22.33
C ILE A 167 -30.16 -0.31 21.25
N GLU A 168 -29.32 -0.40 20.21
CA GLU A 168 -29.58 -1.25 19.04
C GLU A 168 -28.46 -2.28 18.89
N LYS A 169 -28.83 -3.56 18.81
CA LYS A 169 -27.89 -4.62 18.45
C LYS A 169 -27.50 -4.44 16.99
N MET A 170 -26.21 -4.33 16.72
CA MET A 170 -25.71 -4.15 15.36
C MET A 170 -25.87 -5.47 14.59
N ARG A 171 -26.32 -5.39 13.34
CA ARG A 171 -26.38 -6.53 12.42
C ARG A 171 -25.25 -6.37 11.41
N GLU A 172 -24.38 -7.36 11.31
CA GLU A 172 -23.47 -7.49 10.19
C GLU A 172 -24.05 -8.56 9.27
N SER A 173 -24.35 -8.18 8.04
CA SER A 173 -24.61 -9.14 6.97
C SER A 173 -23.26 -9.56 6.41
N LYS A 174 -22.91 -10.83 6.56
CA LYS A 174 -21.84 -11.43 5.75
C LYS A 174 -22.49 -12.16 4.59
N GLU A 175 -22.28 -11.63 3.39
CA GLU A 175 -22.51 -12.38 2.15
C GLU A 175 -21.39 -13.40 2.02
N ASN A 176 -21.71 -14.69 2.11
CA ASN A 176 -20.76 -15.71 1.71
C ASN A 176 -20.91 -15.89 0.19
N ILE A 177 -20.01 -15.27 -0.55
CA ILE A 177 -19.95 -15.43 -1.99
C ILE A 177 -19.19 -16.74 -2.24
N ASP A 178 -19.81 -17.69 -2.95
CA ASP A 178 -19.09 -18.88 -3.40
C ASP A 178 -18.24 -18.47 -4.60
N TYR A 179 -16.92 -18.42 -4.39
CA TYR A 179 -15.96 -18.02 -5.41
C TYR A 179 -14.77 -18.97 -5.47
N GLU A 180 -14.09 -18.93 -6.60
CA GLU A 180 -12.83 -19.61 -6.84
C GLU A 180 -11.86 -18.65 -7.53
N VAL A 181 -10.61 -18.63 -7.07
CA VAL A 181 -9.52 -17.91 -7.73
C VAL A 181 -8.62 -18.94 -8.40
N THR A 182 -8.38 -18.80 -9.70
CA THR A 182 -7.58 -19.75 -10.48
C THR A 182 -6.73 -19.05 -11.54
N THR A 183 -5.67 -19.72 -11.96
CA THR A 183 -4.87 -19.38 -13.15
C THR A 183 -4.96 -20.47 -14.23
N ASP A 184 -5.68 -21.56 -13.94
CA ASP A 184 -5.85 -22.71 -14.83
C ASP A 184 -6.88 -22.39 -15.92
N LEU A 185 -6.41 -22.19 -17.15
CA LEU A 185 -7.25 -21.87 -18.29
C LEU A 185 -8.01 -23.08 -18.85
N ASP A 186 -7.58 -24.30 -18.54
CA ASP A 186 -8.21 -25.53 -19.04
C ASP A 186 -9.42 -25.96 -18.17
N LYS A 187 -9.68 -25.23 -17.08
CA LYS A 187 -10.83 -25.46 -16.20
C LYS A 187 -12.15 -25.41 -16.95
N GLU A 188 -12.96 -26.44 -16.76
CA GLU A 188 -14.34 -26.49 -17.25
C GLU A 188 -15.23 -25.46 -16.54
N ILE A 189 -16.03 -24.72 -17.30
CA ILE A 189 -16.98 -23.74 -16.79
C ILE A 189 -18.37 -24.34 -16.61
N GLN A 190 -19.17 -23.81 -15.69
CA GLN A 190 -20.59 -24.16 -15.55
C GLN A 190 -21.47 -22.97 -15.91
N ASP A 191 -22.74 -23.25 -16.21
CA ASP A 191 -23.73 -22.21 -16.46
C ASP A 191 -23.85 -21.25 -15.25
N ASP A 192 -24.17 -19.99 -15.55
CA ASP A 192 -24.43 -18.91 -14.60
C ASP A 192 -23.23 -18.43 -13.76
N TRP A 193 -22.03 -18.94 -14.01
CA TRP A 193 -20.81 -18.38 -13.40
C TRP A 193 -20.52 -16.96 -13.90
N LYS A 194 -20.06 -16.11 -12.97
CA LYS A 194 -19.47 -14.80 -13.30
C LYS A 194 -17.97 -14.89 -13.20
N ILE A 195 -17.26 -14.48 -14.24
CA ILE A 195 -15.82 -14.60 -14.37
C ILE A 195 -15.25 -13.20 -14.55
N TYR A 196 -14.27 -12.86 -13.73
CA TYR A 196 -13.56 -11.58 -13.80
C TYR A 196 -12.09 -11.83 -14.12
N THR A 197 -11.60 -11.21 -15.20
CA THR A 197 -10.23 -11.42 -15.70
C THR A 197 -9.32 -10.22 -15.50
N TYR A 198 -9.88 -9.01 -15.36
CA TYR A 198 -9.13 -7.79 -15.03
C TYR A 198 -9.97 -6.78 -14.24
N CYS A 199 -9.32 -5.81 -13.60
CA CYS A 199 -9.96 -4.63 -13.04
C CYS A 199 -9.50 -3.35 -13.78
N LYS A 200 -10.34 -2.31 -13.78
CA LYS A 200 -9.99 -0.98 -14.33
C LYS A 200 -9.63 -0.03 -13.21
N ALA A 201 -8.43 0.52 -13.27
CA ALA A 201 -7.93 1.53 -12.34
C ALA A 201 -7.94 2.91 -13.01
N GLU A 202 -8.85 3.78 -12.58
CA GLU A 202 -8.86 5.19 -12.98
C GLU A 202 -8.03 6.01 -12.02
N LEU A 203 -6.99 6.67 -12.53
CA LEU A 203 -6.02 7.43 -11.76
C LEU A 203 -6.11 8.91 -12.12
N ASN A 204 -6.25 9.76 -11.10
CA ASN A 204 -6.51 11.19 -11.25
C ASN A 204 -6.00 12.04 -10.08
N GLY A 205 -5.12 11.48 -9.25
CA GLY A 205 -4.54 12.20 -8.11
C GLY A 205 -3.33 13.08 -8.47
N PRO A 206 -2.55 13.48 -7.45
CA PRO A 206 -1.31 14.26 -7.63
C PRO A 206 -0.31 13.59 -8.57
N SER A 207 0.44 14.39 -9.32
CA SER A 207 1.21 13.93 -10.49
C SER A 207 2.30 12.92 -10.13
N LYS A 208 3.11 13.16 -9.09
CA LYS A 208 4.22 12.26 -8.72
C LYS A 208 3.73 10.94 -8.11
N SER A 209 2.72 11.00 -7.27
CA SER A 209 2.09 9.83 -6.62
C SER A 209 1.35 8.96 -7.63
N THR A 210 0.68 9.60 -8.58
CA THR A 210 0.00 8.91 -9.68
C THR A 210 1.01 8.25 -10.61
N GLU A 211 2.10 8.94 -10.96
CA GLU A 211 3.19 8.36 -11.76
C GLU A 211 3.82 7.15 -11.06
N HIS A 212 4.00 7.22 -9.73
CA HIS A 212 4.49 6.09 -8.94
C HIS A 212 3.57 4.86 -9.02
N ALA A 213 2.25 5.07 -8.91
CA ALA A 213 1.27 3.99 -9.08
C ALA A 213 1.25 3.44 -10.53
N LEU A 214 1.32 4.33 -11.53
CA LEU A 214 1.40 3.95 -12.94
C LEU A 214 2.66 3.13 -13.25
N ALA A 215 3.80 3.45 -12.64
CA ALA A 215 5.05 2.70 -12.81
C ALA A 215 4.92 1.25 -12.29
N ILE A 216 4.26 1.04 -11.14
CA ILE A 216 3.96 -0.30 -10.62
C ILE A 216 3.06 -1.08 -11.59
N LEU A 217 2.08 -0.40 -12.17
CA LEU A 217 1.05 -0.99 -13.03
C LEU A 217 1.43 -1.04 -14.52
N GLU A 218 2.63 -0.60 -14.92
CA GLU A 218 3.05 -0.45 -16.33
C GLU A 218 2.89 -1.76 -17.13
N ASN A 219 3.15 -2.90 -16.49
CA ASN A 219 3.03 -4.22 -17.12
C ASN A 219 1.60 -4.77 -17.15
N GLY A 220 0.60 -3.94 -16.79
CA GLY A 220 -0.81 -4.35 -16.76
C GLY A 220 -1.15 -5.31 -15.63
N THR A 221 -0.30 -5.39 -14.59
CA THR A 221 -0.52 -6.26 -13.43
C THR A 221 -0.19 -5.56 -12.13
N LEU A 222 -0.91 -5.91 -11.07
CA LEU A 222 -0.54 -5.62 -9.68
C LEU A 222 -0.13 -6.92 -8.99
N GLU A 223 0.97 -6.89 -8.23
CA GLU A 223 1.45 -8.03 -7.45
C GLU A 223 1.00 -7.88 -6.00
N ILE A 224 0.22 -8.84 -5.50
CA ILE A 224 -0.29 -8.83 -4.13
C ILE A 224 0.82 -9.30 -3.20
N SER A 225 1.55 -8.32 -2.66
CA SER A 225 2.64 -8.52 -1.71
C SER A 225 2.14 -8.71 -0.28
N GLU A 226 1.10 -7.97 0.10
CA GLU A 226 0.43 -8.06 1.40
C GLU A 226 -1.07 -7.93 1.23
N HIS A 227 -1.82 -8.62 2.08
CA HIS A 227 -3.27 -8.61 2.09
C HIS A 227 -3.79 -8.59 3.54
N THR A 228 -4.87 -7.84 3.75
CA THR A 228 -5.71 -7.85 4.96
C THR A 228 -7.16 -7.90 4.50
N ASN A 229 -8.11 -8.10 5.42
CA ASN A 229 -9.54 -8.01 5.08
C ASN A 229 -10.01 -6.61 4.60
N THR A 230 -9.10 -5.64 4.47
CA THR A 230 -9.43 -4.22 4.26
C THR A 230 -8.76 -3.66 3.02
N TYR A 231 -7.70 -4.32 2.55
CA TYR A 231 -6.89 -3.88 1.40
C TYR A 231 -5.97 -5.01 0.93
N VAL A 232 -5.56 -4.89 -0.32
CA VAL A 232 -4.37 -5.53 -0.89
C VAL A 232 -3.31 -4.48 -1.19
N THR A 233 -2.03 -4.87 -1.21
CA THR A 233 -0.92 -3.96 -1.53
C THR A 233 0.11 -4.56 -2.46
N ASP A 234 0.73 -3.68 -3.24
CA ASP A 234 1.98 -3.93 -3.97
C ASP A 234 3.14 -3.19 -3.31
N CYS A 235 4.14 -3.94 -2.88
CA CYS A 235 5.28 -3.45 -2.13
C CYS A 235 6.55 -3.28 -2.98
N ARG A 236 6.50 -3.52 -4.30
CA ARG A 236 7.71 -3.52 -5.16
C ARG A 236 8.47 -2.19 -5.15
N LEU A 237 7.77 -1.08 -4.96
CA LEU A 237 8.38 0.25 -4.84
C LEU A 237 8.40 0.81 -3.41
N GLN A 238 8.28 -0.06 -2.40
CA GLN A 238 8.40 0.35 -1.01
C GLN A 238 9.76 1.03 -0.77
N THR A 239 9.79 2.02 0.13
CA THR A 239 10.90 2.91 0.49
C THR A 239 11.22 4.04 -0.48
N LEU A 240 10.53 4.15 -1.63
CA LEU A 240 10.59 5.37 -2.45
C LEU A 240 9.80 6.49 -1.79
N LEU A 241 10.46 7.62 -1.54
CA LEU A 241 9.84 8.78 -0.91
C LEU A 241 8.86 9.47 -1.87
N ILE A 242 7.65 9.71 -1.36
CA ILE A 242 6.58 10.41 -2.05
C ILE A 242 6.15 11.57 -1.16
N ASP A 243 6.34 12.79 -1.65
CA ASP A 243 6.20 14.06 -0.93
C ASP A 243 5.00 14.86 -1.43
N GLU A 244 3.93 14.16 -1.82
CA GLU A 244 2.63 14.76 -2.12
C GLU A 244 1.59 14.25 -1.14
N GLU A 245 0.65 15.11 -0.79
CA GLU A 245 -0.48 14.79 0.08
C GLU A 245 -1.78 14.95 -0.71
N ASN A 246 -2.68 13.97 -0.57
CA ASN A 246 -4.08 14.07 -1.01
C ASN A 246 -4.97 13.24 -0.08
N PRO A 247 -5.24 13.73 1.14
CA PRO A 247 -6.00 12.98 2.13
C PRO A 247 -7.50 13.02 1.78
N GLU A 248 -8.00 11.93 1.20
CA GLU A 248 -9.43 11.72 0.98
C GLU A 248 -9.92 10.47 1.71
N ASN A 249 -11.24 10.27 1.74
CA ASN A 249 -11.82 9.02 2.24
C ASN A 249 -11.38 7.85 1.35
N ARG A 250 -11.13 6.70 1.98
CA ARG A 250 -10.62 5.49 1.31
C ARG A 250 -11.74 4.48 1.26
N ASP A 251 -12.71 4.73 0.38
CA ASP A 251 -13.82 3.83 0.13
C ASP A 251 -13.36 2.55 -0.58
N ARG A 252 -14.22 1.54 -0.65
CA ARG A 252 -13.94 0.33 -1.46
C ARG A 252 -13.56 0.71 -2.90
N GLY A 253 -12.48 0.13 -3.37
CA GLY A 253 -11.84 0.39 -4.65
C GLY A 253 -10.86 1.56 -4.67
N THR A 254 -10.77 2.39 -3.63
CA THR A 254 -9.82 3.53 -3.63
C THR A 254 -8.38 3.02 -3.74
N ILE A 255 -7.58 3.69 -4.56
CA ILE A 255 -6.16 3.41 -4.77
C ILE A 255 -5.35 4.50 -4.08
N THR A 256 -4.39 4.11 -3.24
CA THR A 256 -3.53 5.08 -2.53
C THR A 256 -2.08 4.72 -2.58
N VAL A 257 -1.22 5.73 -2.53
CA VAL A 257 0.21 5.56 -2.25
C VAL A 257 0.50 6.03 -0.83
N ARG A 258 1.26 5.25 -0.07
CA ARG A 258 1.68 5.64 1.28
C ARG A 258 2.83 6.65 1.19
N ASN A 259 2.63 7.85 1.74
CA ASN A 259 3.56 8.98 1.62
C ASN A 259 4.49 9.14 2.84
N VAL A 260 4.08 8.70 4.04
CA VAL A 260 4.91 8.77 5.27
C VAL A 260 4.85 7.52 6.16
N GLY A 261 5.90 7.34 6.97
CA GLY A 261 6.02 6.28 7.97
C GLY A 261 6.53 4.94 7.44
N ASN A 262 6.27 3.85 8.17
CA ASN A 262 6.66 2.52 7.70
C ASN A 262 5.85 2.12 6.47
N GLY A 263 6.47 1.59 5.42
CA GLY A 263 5.78 1.20 4.19
C GLY A 263 5.55 2.33 3.18
N VAL A 264 6.24 3.46 3.30
CA VAL A 264 6.27 4.52 2.27
C VAL A 264 6.53 3.92 0.89
N GLY A 265 5.83 4.41 -0.14
CA GLY A 265 5.92 3.92 -1.52
C GLY A 265 5.07 2.67 -1.80
N LYS A 266 4.44 2.04 -0.80
CA LYS A 266 3.46 0.97 -1.05
C LYS A 266 2.22 1.53 -1.74
N VAL A 267 1.70 0.77 -2.70
CA VAL A 267 0.42 1.05 -3.38
C VAL A 267 -0.64 0.13 -2.81
N TYR A 268 -1.77 0.71 -2.41
CA TYR A 268 -2.88 0.01 -1.78
C TYR A 268 -4.11 0.09 -2.67
N ILE A 269 -4.90 -0.98 -2.70
CA ILE A 269 -6.30 -0.96 -3.17
C ILE A 269 -7.18 -1.43 -2.03
N TYR A 270 -8.14 -0.59 -1.62
CA TYR A 270 -9.02 -0.89 -0.48
C TYR A 270 -10.19 -1.79 -0.86
N GLN A 271 -10.47 -2.79 -0.04
CA GLN A 271 -11.62 -3.70 -0.16
C GLN A 271 -12.78 -3.24 0.75
N GLU A 272 -12.48 -2.47 1.81
CA GLU A 272 -13.47 -1.90 2.71
C GLU A 272 -13.30 -0.38 2.87
N ASN A 273 -14.39 0.29 3.25
CA ASN A 273 -14.35 1.73 3.55
C ASN A 273 -13.48 2.03 4.78
N ARG A 274 -12.63 3.04 4.65
CA ARG A 274 -11.73 3.54 5.68
C ARG A 274 -11.73 5.06 5.67
N ALA A 275 -11.64 5.66 6.85
CA ALA A 275 -11.53 7.11 6.98
C ALA A 275 -10.22 7.62 6.34
N SER A 276 -10.20 8.89 5.97
CA SER A 276 -9.00 9.58 5.47
C SER A 276 -7.80 9.42 6.41
N SER A 277 -6.59 9.35 5.86
CA SER A 277 -5.35 9.30 6.64
C SER A 277 -4.31 10.20 6.00
N LEU A 278 -3.63 11.02 6.80
CA LEU A 278 -2.51 11.86 6.33
C LEU A 278 -1.31 11.04 5.84
N SER A 279 -1.25 9.75 6.20
CA SER A 279 -0.18 8.84 5.75
C SER A 279 -0.44 8.22 4.38
N HIS A 280 -1.54 8.58 3.71
CA HIS A 280 -1.92 8.05 2.41
C HIS A 280 -2.35 9.18 1.47
N THR A 281 -1.85 9.11 0.24
CA THR A 281 -2.23 9.98 -0.87
C THR A 281 -3.16 9.20 -1.77
N VAL A 282 -4.40 9.66 -1.92
CA VAL A 282 -5.36 9.06 -2.86
C VAL A 282 -4.94 9.44 -4.28
N VAL A 283 -4.78 8.42 -5.12
CA VAL A 283 -4.32 8.56 -6.52
C VAL A 283 -5.37 8.13 -7.55
N GLY A 284 -6.43 7.47 -7.11
CA GLY A 284 -7.50 7.04 -8.00
C GLY A 284 -8.42 6.00 -7.38
N LYS A 285 -9.14 5.28 -8.24
CA LYS A 285 -10.12 4.27 -7.83
C LYS A 285 -10.26 3.16 -8.88
N VAL A 286 -10.53 1.95 -8.41
CA VAL A 286 -11.01 0.86 -9.25
C VAL A 286 -12.47 1.10 -9.61
N THR A 287 -12.77 1.25 -10.90
CA THR A 287 -14.12 1.56 -11.40
C THR A 287 -14.85 0.35 -11.97
N ASP A 288 -14.14 -0.74 -12.24
CA ASP A 288 -14.68 -1.97 -12.82
C ASP A 288 -13.86 -3.20 -12.39
N GLY A 289 -14.49 -4.37 -12.28
CA GLY A 289 -13.84 -5.64 -11.93
C GLY A 289 -13.22 -5.69 -10.52
N ILE A 290 -13.82 -4.97 -9.56
CA ILE A 290 -13.34 -4.89 -8.17
C ILE A 290 -13.33 -6.26 -7.46
N GLU A 291 -14.17 -7.21 -7.91
CA GLU A 291 -14.22 -8.58 -7.44
C GLU A 291 -12.85 -9.27 -7.49
N ILE A 292 -12.02 -8.94 -8.50
CA ILE A 292 -10.66 -9.49 -8.59
C ILE A 292 -9.80 -9.06 -7.41
N VAL A 293 -9.96 -7.81 -6.98
CA VAL A 293 -9.23 -7.25 -5.83
C VAL A 293 -9.78 -7.83 -4.53
N ASP A 294 -11.10 -7.99 -4.42
CA ASP A 294 -11.75 -8.48 -3.20
C ASP A 294 -11.43 -9.94 -2.89
N PHE A 295 -11.31 -10.79 -3.91
CA PHE A 295 -11.16 -12.24 -3.72
C PHE A 295 -9.72 -12.74 -3.90
N SER A 296 -8.83 -11.95 -4.52
CA SER A 296 -7.42 -12.33 -4.66
C SER A 296 -6.64 -11.99 -3.39
N ASN A 297 -6.11 -13.01 -2.71
CA ASN A 297 -5.31 -12.83 -1.48
C ASN A 297 -3.79 -12.87 -1.72
N SER A 298 -3.37 -13.34 -2.91
CA SER A 298 -1.96 -13.47 -3.31
C SER A 298 -1.85 -13.56 -4.84
N GLY A 299 -0.63 -13.57 -5.36
CA GLY A 299 -0.38 -13.69 -6.79
C GLY A 299 -0.47 -12.35 -7.52
N LYS A 300 -0.81 -12.41 -8.82
CA LYS A 300 -0.89 -11.22 -9.68
C LYS A 300 -2.31 -11.03 -10.17
N ILE A 301 -2.78 -9.80 -10.18
CA ILE A 301 -4.06 -9.44 -10.78
C ILE A 301 -3.83 -8.62 -12.04
N THR A 302 -4.61 -8.86 -13.09
CA THR A 302 -4.56 -8.02 -14.29
C THR A 302 -5.26 -6.69 -14.03
N VAL A 303 -4.57 -5.59 -14.33
CA VAL A 303 -5.05 -4.23 -14.13
C VAL A 303 -4.95 -3.46 -15.44
N LYS A 304 -6.03 -2.77 -15.81
CA LYS A 304 -6.05 -1.82 -16.92
C LYS A 304 -6.11 -0.41 -16.36
N THR A 305 -5.07 0.38 -16.59
CA THR A 305 -5.01 1.76 -16.10
C THR A 305 -5.66 2.75 -17.08
N SER A 306 -6.24 3.80 -16.52
CA SER A 306 -6.70 4.98 -17.25
C SER A 306 -6.33 6.22 -16.42
N PRO A 307 -5.44 7.11 -16.90
CA PRO A 307 -4.77 7.08 -18.20
C PRO A 307 -3.75 5.95 -18.32
N GLU A 308 -3.35 5.65 -19.57
CA GLU A 308 -2.11 4.89 -19.80
C GLU A 308 -0.89 5.78 -19.47
N ARG A 309 0.19 5.16 -19.02
CA ARG A 309 1.41 5.87 -18.60
C ARG A 309 2.06 6.57 -19.80
N LEU A 310 2.39 7.85 -19.65
CA LEU A 310 2.99 8.69 -20.70
C LEU A 310 4.47 9.06 -20.44
N ASN A 311 5.10 8.44 -19.44
CA ASN A 311 6.55 8.50 -19.27
C ASN A 311 7.23 7.54 -20.24
N LEU A 312 8.01 8.07 -21.19
CA LEU A 312 8.64 7.30 -22.26
C LEU A 312 10.16 7.26 -22.17
N ILE A 313 10.71 7.51 -20.99
CA ILE A 313 12.15 7.41 -20.75
C ILE A 313 12.60 5.95 -20.99
N GLY A 314 13.55 5.78 -21.91
CA GLY A 314 14.06 4.50 -22.41
C GLY A 314 13.26 3.88 -23.56
N LYS A 315 12.28 4.59 -24.11
CA LYS A 315 11.65 4.27 -25.40
C LYS A 315 12.34 5.03 -26.53
N THR A 316 12.00 4.69 -27.76
CA THR A 316 12.51 5.38 -28.95
C THR A 316 11.71 6.64 -29.23
N GLN A 317 12.30 7.61 -29.94
CA GLN A 317 11.57 8.78 -30.44
C GLN A 317 10.37 8.37 -31.31
N LYS A 318 10.49 7.29 -32.08
CA LYS A 318 9.39 6.72 -32.88
C LYS A 318 8.20 6.28 -32.02
N ASP A 319 8.46 5.55 -30.94
CA ASP A 319 7.40 5.11 -30.01
C ASP A 319 6.68 6.31 -29.39
N ALA A 320 7.44 7.35 -29.06
CA ALA A 320 6.90 8.60 -28.52
C ALA A 320 6.01 9.35 -29.49
N LYS A 321 6.40 9.47 -30.78
CA LYS A 321 5.54 10.08 -31.80
C LYS A 321 4.17 9.39 -31.85
N ILE A 322 4.15 8.06 -31.93
CA ILE A 322 2.93 7.27 -32.03
C ILE A 322 2.03 7.49 -30.80
N LEU A 323 2.61 7.42 -29.59
CA LEU A 323 1.83 7.52 -28.37
C LEU A 323 1.31 8.94 -28.12
N PHE A 324 2.14 9.98 -28.31
CA PHE A 324 1.72 11.36 -28.08
C PHE A 324 0.71 11.84 -29.13
N GLU A 325 0.84 11.40 -30.39
CA GLU A 325 -0.15 11.69 -31.44
C GLU A 325 -1.52 11.08 -31.10
N LYS A 326 -1.56 9.82 -30.64
CA LYS A 326 -2.79 9.15 -30.18
C LYS A 326 -3.54 9.95 -29.10
N HIS A 327 -2.82 10.70 -28.27
CA HIS A 327 -3.39 11.51 -27.17
C HIS A 327 -3.57 12.99 -27.50
N GLY A 328 -3.26 13.40 -28.74
CA GLY A 328 -3.29 14.80 -29.16
C GLY A 328 -2.35 15.69 -28.35
N ILE A 329 -1.15 15.20 -28.03
CA ILE A 329 -0.12 15.92 -27.28
C ILE A 329 0.88 16.52 -28.26
N THR A 330 1.20 17.79 -28.08
CA THR A 330 2.23 18.48 -28.86
C THR A 330 3.61 17.95 -28.48
N PHE A 331 4.31 17.34 -29.44
CA PHE A 331 5.58 16.66 -29.19
C PHE A 331 6.79 17.43 -29.76
N LYS A 332 7.75 17.79 -28.90
CA LYS A 332 9.01 18.44 -29.27
C LYS A 332 10.18 17.52 -28.96
N MET A 333 11.16 17.46 -29.86
CA MET A 333 12.36 16.62 -29.70
C MET A 333 13.62 17.49 -29.63
N GLU A 334 14.51 17.16 -28.70
CA GLU A 334 15.82 17.77 -28.52
C GLU A 334 16.92 16.69 -28.56
N GLY A 335 18.17 17.10 -28.77
CA GLY A 335 19.29 16.16 -28.91
C GLY A 335 19.22 15.41 -30.24
N ASN A 336 19.29 14.09 -30.19
CA ASN A 336 19.05 13.25 -31.38
C ASN A 336 17.53 13.07 -31.59
N THR A 337 17.07 13.43 -32.80
CA THR A 337 15.69 13.37 -33.26
C THR A 337 15.39 12.19 -34.19
N ASP A 338 16.39 11.35 -34.46
CA ASP A 338 16.25 10.12 -35.23
C ASP A 338 15.24 9.18 -34.57
N ASP A 339 14.55 8.39 -35.38
CA ASP A 339 13.45 7.53 -34.91
C ASP A 339 13.89 6.48 -33.89
N ASP A 340 15.14 6.02 -33.97
CA ASP A 340 15.76 5.02 -33.10
C ASP A 340 16.50 5.62 -31.89
N ALA A 341 16.60 6.94 -31.80
CA ALA A 341 17.21 7.60 -30.65
C ALA A 341 16.45 7.28 -29.37
N ILE A 342 17.19 6.97 -28.30
CA ILE A 342 16.62 6.58 -27.01
C ILE A 342 16.36 7.83 -26.18
N ILE A 343 15.13 7.95 -25.67
CA ILE A 343 14.72 9.06 -24.81
C ILE A 343 15.35 8.90 -23.44
N VAL A 344 16.11 9.91 -23.00
CA VAL A 344 16.77 9.91 -21.69
C VAL A 344 16.25 10.99 -20.74
N GLU A 345 15.63 12.04 -21.28
CA GLU A 345 14.96 13.09 -20.50
C GLU A 345 13.61 13.41 -21.13
N GLN A 346 12.64 13.76 -20.30
CA GLN A 346 11.29 14.12 -20.70
C GLN A 346 10.74 15.21 -19.78
N VAL A 347 10.15 16.26 -20.35
CA VAL A 347 9.56 17.38 -19.62
C VAL A 347 8.22 17.76 -20.26
N PRO A 348 7.09 17.76 -19.53
CA PRO A 348 6.95 17.29 -18.14
C PRO A 348 7.24 15.79 -17.97
N GLU A 349 7.73 15.41 -16.80
CA GLU A 349 8.10 14.01 -16.51
C GLU A 349 6.87 13.13 -16.27
N TYR A 350 5.83 13.67 -15.63
CA TYR A 350 4.71 12.90 -15.11
C TYR A 350 3.51 12.92 -16.04
N THR A 351 2.84 11.77 -16.12
CA THR A 351 1.68 11.53 -17.00
C THR A 351 0.58 12.58 -16.79
N MET A 352 0.25 12.91 -15.55
CA MET A 352 -0.79 13.89 -15.24
C MET A 352 -0.43 15.31 -15.70
N ASP A 353 0.84 15.70 -15.62
CA ASP A 353 1.30 17.02 -16.06
C ASP A 353 1.32 17.14 -17.59
N ILE A 354 1.67 16.05 -18.29
CA ILE A 354 1.62 15.99 -19.76
C ILE A 354 0.16 16.10 -20.24
N LEU A 355 -0.76 15.36 -19.61
CA LEU A 355 -2.18 15.42 -19.96
C LEU A 355 -2.78 16.81 -19.72
N LYS A 356 -2.32 17.51 -18.67
CA LYS A 356 -2.75 18.87 -18.33
C LYS A 356 -2.18 19.93 -19.27
N SER A 357 -0.88 19.85 -19.58
CA SER A 357 -0.19 20.83 -20.44
C SER A 357 -0.44 20.59 -21.94
N LYS A 358 -0.75 19.34 -22.33
CA LYS A 358 -0.88 18.90 -23.73
C LYS A 358 0.37 19.16 -24.56
N GLU A 359 1.53 19.27 -23.92
CA GLU A 359 2.82 19.36 -24.57
C GLU A 359 3.87 18.55 -23.81
N VAL A 360 4.86 18.05 -24.55
CA VAL A 360 6.00 17.33 -24.00
C VAL A 360 7.23 17.52 -24.87
N THR A 361 8.36 17.74 -24.21
CA THR A 361 9.69 17.79 -24.83
C THR A 361 10.49 16.58 -24.37
N THR A 362 11.09 15.84 -25.30
CA THR A 362 12.00 14.73 -24.98
C THR A 362 13.39 14.98 -25.54
N LYS A 363 14.41 14.52 -24.83
CA LYS A 363 15.79 14.51 -25.31
C LYS A 363 16.22 13.09 -25.68
N GLY A 364 16.55 12.90 -26.96
CA GLY A 364 17.05 11.63 -27.47
C GLY A 364 18.58 11.59 -27.52
N ILE A 365 19.17 10.40 -27.34
CA ILE A 365 20.60 10.15 -27.59
C ILE A 365 20.80 8.83 -28.33
N GLU A 366 21.97 8.68 -28.95
CA GLU A 366 22.41 7.46 -29.60
C GLU A 366 22.69 6.35 -28.56
N PRO A 367 22.40 5.06 -28.87
CA PRO A 367 22.70 3.93 -27.99
C PRO A 367 24.16 3.83 -27.53
N GLU A 368 25.12 4.35 -28.29
CA GLU A 368 26.55 4.39 -27.99
C GLU A 368 26.89 5.35 -26.84
N LYS A 369 25.99 6.30 -26.54
CA LYS A 369 26.13 7.25 -25.42
C LYS A 369 25.44 6.76 -24.13
N LEU A 370 24.86 5.56 -24.15
CA LEU A 370 24.30 4.89 -22.97
C LEU A 370 25.33 3.96 -22.35
N LEU A 371 25.44 3.98 -21.02
CA LEU A 371 26.22 3.00 -20.27
C LEU A 371 25.33 1.79 -19.94
N TYR A 372 25.72 0.60 -20.37
CA TYR A 372 24.95 -0.61 -20.08
C TYR A 372 25.52 -1.26 -18.84
N VAL A 373 24.66 -1.55 -17.86
CA VAL A 373 25.09 -2.04 -16.55
C VAL A 373 24.35 -3.32 -16.19
N GLU A 374 25.08 -4.26 -15.58
CA GLU A 374 24.52 -5.44 -14.93
C GLU A 374 24.52 -5.19 -13.42
N ILE A 375 23.40 -5.46 -12.74
CA ILE A 375 23.23 -5.27 -11.29
C ILE A 375 23.21 -6.63 -10.59
N PHE A 376 23.96 -6.76 -9.51
CA PHE A 376 24.14 -7.99 -8.75
C PHE A 376 23.11 -8.14 -7.63
N ASP A 377 21.86 -8.43 -8.01
CA ASP A 377 20.73 -8.51 -7.07
C ASP A 377 20.87 -9.60 -6.00
N LYS A 378 21.53 -10.72 -6.32
CA LYS A 378 21.66 -11.86 -5.41
C LYS A 378 22.74 -11.60 -4.36
N GLU A 379 23.84 -11.00 -4.79
CA GLU A 379 25.01 -10.74 -3.97
C GLU A 379 24.84 -9.50 -3.11
N ALA A 380 24.18 -8.46 -3.65
CA ALA A 380 24.02 -7.16 -3.02
C ALA A 380 22.59 -6.58 -3.09
N PRO A 381 21.56 -7.29 -2.61
CA PRO A 381 20.15 -6.87 -2.79
C PRO A 381 19.85 -5.48 -2.20
N THR A 382 20.39 -5.16 -1.02
CA THR A 382 20.14 -3.87 -0.36
C THR A 382 20.80 -2.73 -1.11
N THR A 383 22.04 -2.96 -1.56
CA THR A 383 22.84 -1.99 -2.29
C THR A 383 22.32 -1.80 -3.72
N ALA A 384 21.88 -2.87 -4.38
CA ALA A 384 21.23 -2.85 -5.68
C ALA A 384 19.94 -2.01 -5.63
N TRP A 385 19.12 -2.22 -4.61
CA TRP A 385 17.94 -1.39 -4.40
C TRP A 385 18.30 0.08 -4.17
N TYR A 386 19.32 0.38 -3.36
CA TYR A 386 19.81 1.76 -3.20
C TYR A 386 20.26 2.39 -4.53
N PHE A 387 21.03 1.64 -5.33
CA PHE A 387 21.54 2.09 -6.62
C PHE A 387 20.39 2.43 -7.58
N ARG A 388 19.39 1.54 -7.71
CA ARG A 388 18.20 1.80 -8.54
C ARG A 388 17.41 3.01 -8.05
N LYS A 389 17.20 3.15 -6.75
CA LYS A 389 16.49 4.30 -6.17
C LYS A 389 17.19 5.63 -6.42
N THR A 390 18.51 5.63 -6.32
CA THR A 390 19.32 6.84 -6.49
C THR A 390 19.40 7.27 -7.96
N THR A 391 19.45 6.29 -8.87
CA THR A 391 19.54 6.53 -10.31
C THR A 391 18.18 6.74 -10.98
N GLY A 392 17.08 6.33 -10.35
CA GLY A 392 15.73 6.40 -10.91
C GLY A 392 15.30 5.15 -11.70
N LEU A 393 16.16 4.12 -11.77
CA LEU A 393 15.86 2.85 -12.45
C LEU A 393 14.67 2.07 -11.85
N THR A 394 14.18 2.47 -10.67
CA THR A 394 13.00 1.85 -10.06
C THR A 394 11.70 2.13 -10.82
N THR A 395 11.59 3.29 -11.47
CA THR A 395 10.38 3.72 -12.18
C THR A 395 10.64 4.09 -13.64
N LYS A 396 11.89 4.15 -14.06
CA LYS A 396 12.33 4.51 -15.41
C LYS A 396 13.23 3.40 -15.95
N ARG A 397 13.22 3.21 -17.27
CA ARG A 397 14.13 2.25 -17.92
C ARG A 397 15.56 2.78 -18.01
N ILE A 398 15.70 4.10 -18.09
CA ILE A 398 17.00 4.78 -18.07
C ILE A 398 17.18 5.47 -16.72
N GLY A 399 18.30 5.18 -16.07
CA GLY A 399 18.75 5.86 -14.87
C GLY A 399 19.74 6.97 -15.18
N THR A 400 19.94 7.86 -14.20
CA THR A 400 20.91 8.96 -14.31
C THR A 400 21.93 8.87 -13.18
N LEU A 401 23.20 8.91 -13.54
CA LEU A 401 24.34 9.03 -12.65
C LEU A 401 24.99 10.40 -12.82
N LYS A 402 24.88 11.25 -11.81
CA LYS A 402 25.51 12.58 -11.83
C LYS A 402 26.92 12.50 -11.28
N ILE A 403 27.91 12.95 -12.05
CA ILE A 403 29.33 12.92 -11.66
C ILE A 403 29.57 13.90 -10.51
N TYR A 404 29.91 13.36 -9.34
CA TYR A 404 30.34 14.13 -8.19
C TYR A 404 31.81 14.54 -8.31
N PHE A 405 32.66 13.61 -8.76
CA PHE A 405 34.10 13.81 -8.88
C PHE A 405 34.71 12.83 -9.88
N LYS A 406 35.71 13.28 -10.64
CA LYS A 406 36.50 12.43 -11.54
C LYS A 406 37.98 12.68 -11.26
N HIS A 407 38.74 11.61 -11.07
CA HIS A 407 40.20 11.68 -10.97
C HIS A 407 40.84 10.40 -11.52
N ASP A 408 41.76 10.57 -12.46
CA ASP A 408 42.48 9.49 -13.13
C ASP A 408 41.54 8.38 -13.63
N ASP A 409 41.59 7.18 -13.06
CA ASP A 409 40.76 6.03 -13.45
C ASP A 409 39.41 5.97 -12.70
N ILE A 410 39.21 6.77 -11.65
CA ILE A 410 38.03 6.76 -10.77
C ILE A 410 36.99 7.78 -11.23
N SER A 411 35.74 7.36 -11.34
CA SER A 411 34.55 8.21 -11.51
C SER A 411 33.62 8.00 -10.32
N MET A 412 33.36 9.07 -9.57
CA MET A 412 32.47 9.09 -8.41
C MET A 412 31.17 9.81 -8.74
N PHE A 413 30.05 9.27 -8.26
CA PHE A 413 28.72 9.79 -8.53
C PHE A 413 28.03 10.27 -7.25
N GLU A 414 27.13 11.24 -7.41
CA GLU A 414 26.35 11.79 -6.30
C GLU A 414 25.56 10.72 -5.56
N ARG A 415 25.46 10.88 -4.24
CA ARG A 415 24.68 10.01 -3.37
C ARG A 415 23.29 10.56 -3.12
N ASN A 416 22.35 9.68 -2.80
CA ASN A 416 21.13 10.06 -2.10
C ASN A 416 21.30 9.84 -0.58
N TRP A 417 21.27 10.92 0.20
CA TRP A 417 21.47 10.86 1.65
C TRP A 417 20.34 10.13 2.37
N ASP A 418 19.09 10.37 1.96
CA ASP A 418 17.90 9.81 2.61
C ASP A 418 17.84 8.28 2.45
N TYR A 419 18.26 7.77 1.30
CA TYR A 419 18.31 6.33 1.04
C TYR A 419 19.56 5.64 1.60
N SER A 420 20.63 6.36 1.95
CA SER A 420 21.92 5.78 2.34
C SER A 420 21.98 5.25 3.78
N LYS A 421 20.94 5.46 4.60
CA LYS A 421 20.97 5.20 6.05
C LYS A 421 21.13 3.72 6.42
N GLY A 422 20.74 2.79 5.55
CA GLY A 422 20.72 1.34 5.80
C GLY A 422 21.70 0.51 4.96
N LEU A 423 22.76 1.11 4.41
CA LEU A 423 23.77 0.40 3.60
C LEU A 423 24.77 -0.36 4.48
N LEU A 424 24.36 -1.53 5.00
CA LEU A 424 25.26 -2.44 5.70
C LEU A 424 26.35 -2.98 4.75
N PRO A 425 27.52 -3.42 5.27
CA PRO A 425 28.50 -4.14 4.46
C PRO A 425 27.86 -5.36 3.78
N GLU A 426 27.90 -5.38 2.45
CA GLU A 426 27.20 -6.33 1.59
C GLU A 426 28.00 -6.49 0.29
N ASN A 427 28.30 -7.72 -0.13
CA ASN A 427 29.17 -8.00 -1.27
C ASN A 427 30.49 -7.21 -1.28
N THR A 428 31.20 -7.23 -0.13
CA THR A 428 32.47 -6.52 0.00
C THR A 428 33.60 -7.25 -0.73
N PRO A 429 34.56 -6.53 -1.36
CA PRO A 429 35.69 -7.17 -2.02
C PRO A 429 36.53 -8.02 -1.05
N LYS A 430 36.90 -9.22 -1.49
CA LYS A 430 37.80 -10.14 -0.75
C LYS A 430 39.24 -10.15 -1.29
N GLY A 431 39.46 -9.48 -2.40
CA GLY A 431 40.73 -9.41 -3.12
C GLY A 431 40.69 -8.26 -4.13
N PRO A 432 41.63 -8.23 -5.09
CA PRO A 432 41.65 -7.21 -6.13
C PRO A 432 40.31 -7.10 -6.84
N VAL A 433 39.90 -5.85 -7.11
CA VAL A 433 38.68 -5.53 -7.84
C VAL A 433 39.06 -5.23 -9.28
N ASP A 434 38.39 -5.89 -10.21
CA ASP A 434 38.57 -5.68 -11.65
C ASP A 434 38.12 -4.29 -12.10
N SER A 435 38.53 -3.90 -13.31
CA SER A 435 38.02 -2.68 -13.93
C SER A 435 36.50 -2.76 -14.15
N GLU A 436 35.86 -1.60 -14.25
CA GLU A 436 34.46 -1.41 -14.65
C GLU A 436 33.42 -1.93 -13.65
N ILE A 437 33.88 -2.33 -12.46
CA ILE A 437 33.02 -2.67 -11.32
C ILE A 437 32.41 -1.40 -10.73
N ILE A 438 31.10 -1.43 -10.54
CA ILE A 438 30.32 -0.39 -9.87
C ILE A 438 30.18 -0.77 -8.40
N ALA A 439 30.50 0.17 -7.52
CA ALA A 439 30.38 -0.02 -6.09
C ALA A 439 29.75 1.18 -5.39
N VAL A 440 29.30 0.95 -4.16
CA VAL A 440 28.70 1.96 -3.28
C VAL A 440 29.43 1.95 -1.94
N THR A 441 29.74 3.12 -1.39
CA THR A 441 30.31 3.24 -0.06
C THR A 441 29.27 2.85 0.98
N ASN A 442 29.59 1.88 1.83
CA ASN A 442 28.69 1.39 2.87
C ASN A 442 28.85 2.16 4.18
N MET A 443 28.05 1.82 5.18
CA MET A 443 27.99 2.52 6.46
C MET A 443 29.18 2.30 7.39
N ALA A 444 30.14 1.44 7.05
CA ALA A 444 31.40 1.34 7.77
C ALA A 444 32.26 2.61 7.60
N LYS A 445 31.96 3.44 6.61
CA LYS A 445 32.66 4.70 6.30
C LYS A 445 31.75 5.92 6.45
N ARG A 446 32.38 7.07 6.72
CA ARG A 446 31.68 8.36 6.91
C ARG A 446 30.92 8.81 5.67
N TYR A 447 31.45 8.49 4.49
CA TYR A 447 30.93 8.94 3.19
C TYR A 447 30.01 7.91 2.53
N LYS A 448 29.20 7.21 3.33
CA LYS A 448 28.21 6.25 2.81
C LYS A 448 27.31 6.82 1.72
N GLY A 449 26.91 5.96 0.79
CA GLY A 449 26.03 6.24 -0.33
C GLY A 449 26.71 6.78 -1.59
N TYR A 450 27.96 7.25 -1.53
CA TYR A 450 28.66 7.59 -2.78
C TYR A 450 28.83 6.35 -3.64
N MET A 451 28.59 6.50 -4.94
CA MET A 451 28.76 5.42 -5.91
C MET A 451 30.04 5.70 -6.70
N GLY A 452 30.72 4.65 -7.15
CA GLY A 452 31.97 4.80 -7.88
C GLY A 452 32.20 3.67 -8.86
N VAL A 453 32.95 3.97 -9.91
CA VAL A 453 33.44 3.02 -10.90
C VAL A 453 34.90 3.35 -11.21
N ARG A 454 35.71 2.32 -11.40
CA ARG A 454 37.10 2.43 -11.86
C ARG A 454 37.23 1.92 -13.28
N THR A 455 38.10 2.52 -14.06
CA THR A 455 38.47 2.02 -15.41
C THR A 455 39.76 1.18 -15.40
N SER A 456 40.33 0.94 -14.21
CA SER A 456 41.48 0.05 -14.00
C SER A 456 41.26 -0.82 -12.75
N SER A 457 41.96 -1.96 -12.67
CA SER A 457 41.89 -2.86 -11.51
C SER A 457 42.67 -2.30 -10.32
N HIS A 458 42.25 -2.58 -9.09
CA HIS A 458 42.97 -2.17 -7.88
C HIS A 458 42.95 -3.24 -6.77
N ASP A 459 44.08 -3.41 -6.09
CA ASP A 459 44.34 -4.42 -5.06
C ASP A 459 44.12 -3.97 -3.59
N LYS A 460 43.83 -2.68 -3.34
CA LYS A 460 43.80 -2.08 -1.98
C LYS A 460 42.56 -1.23 -1.71
N TYR A 461 42.03 -0.55 -2.74
CA TYR A 461 40.90 0.36 -2.60
C TYR A 461 39.79 -0.03 -3.57
N GLY A 462 38.55 0.10 -3.12
CA GLY A 462 37.38 -0.17 -3.94
C GLY A 462 37.12 0.91 -4.99
N PRO A 463 36.11 0.71 -5.86
CA PRO A 463 35.73 1.69 -6.88
C PRO A 463 35.25 3.04 -6.34
N THR A 464 34.94 3.12 -5.03
CA THR A 464 34.57 4.38 -4.36
C THR A 464 35.74 5.12 -3.71
N GLY A 465 36.97 4.61 -3.85
CA GLY A 465 38.16 5.15 -3.19
C GLY A 465 38.31 4.75 -1.71
N GLU A 466 37.30 4.09 -1.15
CA GLU A 466 37.33 3.55 0.22
C GLU A 466 38.06 2.21 0.29
N THR A 467 38.45 1.78 1.49
CA THR A 467 38.97 0.41 1.69
C THR A 467 37.88 -0.63 1.39
N PHE A 468 38.28 -1.88 1.11
CA PHE A 468 37.35 -2.96 0.75
C PHE A 468 36.23 -3.19 1.76
N GLU A 469 36.51 -3.12 3.07
CA GLU A 469 35.48 -3.20 4.12
C GLU A 469 34.37 -2.14 3.98
N GLY A 470 34.70 -0.97 3.41
CA GLY A 470 33.80 0.16 3.22
C GLY A 470 33.09 0.19 1.88
N THR A 471 33.28 -0.84 1.05
CA THR A 471 32.84 -0.87 -0.35
C THR A 471 31.90 -2.04 -0.56
N ASN A 472 30.66 -1.77 -1.01
CA ASN A 472 29.75 -2.79 -1.48
C ASN A 472 29.79 -2.83 -3.02
N ILE A 473 30.14 -3.97 -3.61
CA ILE A 473 30.05 -4.15 -5.06
C ILE A 473 28.57 -4.35 -5.44
N VAL A 474 28.06 -3.53 -6.37
CA VAL A 474 26.64 -3.53 -6.75
C VAL A 474 26.39 -3.99 -8.19
N GLY A 475 27.40 -3.89 -9.05
CA GLY A 475 27.25 -4.26 -10.45
C GLY A 475 28.52 -4.02 -11.24
N LYS A 476 28.39 -4.04 -12.56
CA LYS A 476 29.48 -3.74 -13.49
C LYS A 476 28.94 -3.09 -14.76
N VAL A 477 29.81 -2.34 -15.42
CA VAL A 477 29.56 -1.90 -16.80
C VAL A 477 29.83 -3.07 -17.74
N VAL A 478 28.97 -3.26 -18.73
CA VAL A 478 29.12 -4.34 -19.74
C VAL A 478 29.27 -3.82 -21.16
N LYS A 479 28.96 -2.54 -21.41
CA LYS A 479 29.12 -1.90 -22.72
C LYS A 479 29.31 -0.39 -22.58
N ASN A 480 30.10 0.18 -23.48
CA ASN A 480 30.38 1.61 -23.60
C ASN A 480 31.10 2.22 -22.38
N ALA A 481 32.00 1.46 -21.74
CA ALA A 481 32.77 1.93 -20.59
C ALA A 481 33.67 3.14 -20.91
N GLU A 482 34.02 3.31 -22.18
CA GLU A 482 34.79 4.45 -22.72
C GLU A 482 34.17 5.81 -22.37
N ILE A 483 32.84 5.89 -22.19
CA ILE A 483 32.14 7.11 -21.76
C ILE A 483 32.76 7.65 -20.45
N LEU A 484 33.14 6.77 -19.54
CA LEU A 484 33.70 7.12 -18.23
C LEU A 484 35.06 7.83 -18.32
N LYS A 485 35.75 7.77 -19.46
CA LYS A 485 37.06 8.42 -19.66
C LYS A 485 36.93 9.89 -20.01
N SER A 486 35.82 10.30 -20.64
CA SER A 486 35.61 11.65 -21.16
C SER A 486 34.72 12.54 -20.29
N VAL A 487 34.12 11.99 -19.24
CA VAL A 487 33.15 12.71 -18.41
C VAL A 487 33.79 13.77 -17.51
N LYS A 488 33.06 14.86 -17.30
CA LYS A 488 33.46 15.95 -16.42
C LYS A 488 32.60 16.00 -15.16
N GLN A 489 33.13 16.67 -14.13
CA GLN A 489 32.38 16.92 -12.90
C GLN A 489 31.08 17.67 -13.20
N GLY A 490 29.97 17.21 -12.61
CA GLY A 490 28.64 17.78 -12.78
C GLY A 490 27.86 17.25 -13.99
N GLU A 491 28.48 16.49 -14.89
CA GLU A 491 27.79 15.87 -16.02
C GLU A 491 26.91 14.69 -15.60
N ASN A 492 25.85 14.45 -16.37
CA ASN A 492 24.98 13.28 -16.23
C ASN A 492 25.43 12.18 -17.18
N ILE A 493 25.55 10.96 -16.66
CA ILE A 493 25.65 9.73 -17.44
C ILE A 493 24.31 9.02 -17.37
N TYR A 494 23.82 8.59 -18.52
CA TYR A 494 22.59 7.81 -18.62
C TYR A 494 22.92 6.33 -18.66
N ILE A 495 22.23 5.55 -17.84
CA ILE A 495 22.47 4.12 -17.69
C ILE A 495 21.25 3.30 -18.07
N LEU A 496 21.47 2.17 -18.74
CA LEU A 496 20.46 1.16 -19.00
C LEU A 496 20.86 -0.12 -18.27
N GLU A 497 19.96 -0.61 -17.43
CA GLU A 497 20.13 -1.92 -16.82
C GLU A 497 19.85 -3.03 -17.84
N VAL A 498 20.75 -4.00 -17.93
CA VAL A 498 20.56 -5.21 -18.73
C VAL A 498 20.43 -6.41 -17.81
N ASN A 499 19.40 -7.22 -18.04
CA ASN A 499 19.25 -8.49 -17.34
C ASN A 499 20.13 -9.53 -18.02
N SER A 500 20.98 -10.20 -17.24
CA SER A 500 21.62 -11.44 -17.66
C SER A 500 20.54 -12.51 -17.81
N ASN A 501 20.16 -12.83 -19.05
CA ASN A 501 19.28 -13.96 -19.36
C ASN A 501 19.87 -15.28 -18.88
#